data_AF-A0A1F3EBA0-F1
#
_entry.id   AF-A0A1F3EBA0-F1
#
_cell.length_a   1.000
_cell.length_b   1.000
_cell.length_c   1.000
_cell.angle_alpha   90.00
_cell.angle_beta   90.00
_cell.angle_gamma   90.00
#
_symmetry.space_group_name_H-M   'P 1'
#
loop_
_entity.id
_entity.type
_entity.pdbx_description
1 polymer ?
#
loop_
_entity_poly.entity_id
_entity_poly.type
_entity_poly.pdbx_seq_one_letter_code
_entity_poly.pdbx_strand_id
1 'polypeptide(L)'
;MNQKISSFIILSLIVWEISAQSFLSTNKLWSTMSGPVSGCSSYFCSSYYTKFDGDTLVDGIRYMKALRSDDQQMKKWIIEGFIREETNKKVFYRDITAKEECLLYDFGCKAGDTL
;
A
#
# COMPACT_ATOMS: atom_id res chain seq x y z
N MET A 1 51.85 7.18 -17.16
CA MET A 1 50.50 7.46 -17.70
C MET A 1 49.50 7.02 -16.64
N ASN A 2 49.08 7.94 -15.78
CA ASN A 2 48.34 7.64 -14.55
C ASN A 2 46.83 7.64 -14.82
N GLN A 3 46.22 6.47 -14.98
CA GLN A 3 44.76 6.35 -14.94
C GLN A 3 44.29 6.34 -13.48
N LYS A 4 44.09 7.53 -12.91
CA LYS A 4 43.25 7.72 -11.73
C LYS A 4 41.81 7.95 -12.19
N ILE A 5 41.19 6.90 -12.72
CA ILE A 5 39.76 6.88 -12.96
C ILE A 5 39.27 5.57 -12.36
N SER A 6 38.08 5.59 -11.75
CA SER A 6 37.29 4.41 -11.36
C SER A 6 37.19 4.08 -9.86
N SER A 7 37.02 5.09 -9.01
CA SER A 7 36.19 4.89 -7.80
C SER A 7 34.92 5.74 -7.81
N PHE A 8 34.91 6.89 -8.49
CA PHE A 8 33.71 7.75 -8.60
C PHE A 8 32.60 7.18 -9.51
N ILE A 9 32.97 6.40 -10.54
CA ILE A 9 32.00 5.83 -11.51
C ILE A 9 31.17 4.69 -10.88
N ILE A 10 31.75 3.98 -9.91
CA ILE A 10 31.07 2.87 -9.22
C ILE A 10 29.99 3.41 -8.27
N LEU A 11 30.18 4.61 -7.68
CA LEU A 11 29.21 5.21 -6.77
C LEU A 11 28.00 5.83 -7.49
N SER A 12 28.15 6.30 -8.73
CA SER A 12 27.04 6.87 -9.52
C SER A 12 26.07 5.81 -10.06
N LEU A 13 26.50 4.55 -10.18
CA LEU A 13 25.66 3.44 -10.66
C LEU A 13 24.73 2.87 -9.58
N ILE A 14 24.93 3.21 -8.31
CA ILE A 14 24.11 2.73 -7.19
C ILE A 14 22.86 3.62 -7.00
N VAL A 15 22.80 4.80 -7.63
CA VAL A 15 21.76 5.81 -7.34
C VAL A 15 20.47 5.62 -8.15
N TRP A 16 20.42 4.67 -9.09
CA TRP A 16 19.28 4.59 -10.03
C TRP A 16 18.13 3.68 -9.60
N GLU A 17 18.26 2.94 -8.50
CA GLU A 17 17.16 2.12 -7.99
C GLU A 17 16.98 2.19 -6.47
N ILE A 18 16.97 3.40 -5.91
CA ILE A 18 16.04 3.63 -4.79
C ILE A 18 14.65 3.74 -5.42
N SER A 19 14.17 2.61 -5.93
CA SER A 19 12.76 2.41 -6.22
C SER A 19 12.04 2.74 -4.92
N ALA A 20 11.16 3.74 -4.96
CA ALA A 20 10.25 3.99 -3.86
C ALA A 20 9.59 2.64 -3.53
N GLN A 21 9.74 2.17 -2.29
CA GLN A 21 9.21 0.87 -1.88
C GLN A 21 7.74 0.78 -2.30
N SER A 22 7.40 -0.24 -3.09
CA SER A 22 6.01 -0.52 -3.51
C SER A 22 5.07 -0.39 -2.30
N PHE A 23 3.98 0.35 -2.48
CA PHE A 23 2.94 0.40 -1.47
C PHE A 23 2.38 -1.01 -1.25
N LEU A 24 2.15 -1.71 -2.36
CA LEU A 24 1.74 -3.11 -2.37
C LEU A 24 2.92 -4.02 -2.11
N SER A 25 3.06 -4.44 -0.86
CA SER A 25 4.05 -5.42 -0.44
C SER A 25 3.43 -6.46 0.48
N THR A 26 3.66 -7.73 0.17
CA THR A 26 3.11 -8.89 0.90
C THR A 26 3.77 -9.13 2.26
N ASN A 27 4.87 -8.43 2.55
CA ASN A 27 5.58 -8.51 3.82
C ASN A 27 5.18 -7.43 4.83
N LYS A 28 4.21 -6.57 4.48
CA LYS A 28 3.69 -5.51 5.35
C LYS A 28 2.42 -5.98 6.06
N LEU A 29 2.31 -5.55 7.32
CA LEU A 29 1.15 -5.78 8.18
C LEU A 29 0.83 -4.46 8.87
N TRP A 30 -0.42 -4.02 8.76
CA TRP A 30 -0.89 -2.80 9.41
C TRP A 30 -1.83 -3.15 10.56
N SER A 31 -1.62 -2.51 11.70
CA SER A 31 -2.53 -2.55 12.84
C SER A 31 -3.34 -1.25 12.84
N THR A 32 -4.65 -1.37 12.67
CA THR A 32 -5.55 -0.22 12.61
C THR A 32 -6.42 -0.19 13.85
N MET A 33 -6.60 1.00 14.43
CA MET A 33 -7.60 1.27 15.46
C MET A 33 -8.62 2.25 14.87
N SER A 34 -9.89 1.87 14.92
CA SER A 34 -11.00 2.75 14.58
C SER A 34 -11.79 3.09 15.84
N GLY A 35 -12.28 4.32 15.91
CA GLY A 35 -13.04 4.79 17.07
C GLY A 35 -13.47 6.24 16.88
N PRO A 36 -14.26 6.77 17.84
CA PRO A 36 -14.72 8.15 17.80
C PRO A 36 -13.55 9.14 17.97
N VAL A 37 -13.70 10.33 17.38
CA VAL A 37 -12.70 11.42 17.41
C VAL A 37 -12.35 11.86 18.84
N SER A 38 -13.29 11.70 19.78
CA SER A 38 -13.10 12.01 21.20
C SER A 38 -12.15 11.06 21.96
N GLY A 39 -11.61 10.03 21.29
CA GLY A 39 -10.68 9.08 21.86
C GLY A 39 -11.33 7.77 22.31
N CYS A 40 -10.47 6.76 22.53
CA CYS A 40 -10.88 5.40 22.82
C CYS A 40 -11.00 5.11 24.31
N SER A 41 -12.13 5.51 24.90
CA SER A 41 -12.58 5.07 26.23
C SER A 41 -13.89 4.28 26.19
N SER A 42 -14.44 4.01 25.01
CA SER A 42 -15.79 3.48 24.82
C SER A 42 -15.82 2.15 24.05
N TYR A 43 -16.95 1.46 24.14
CA TYR A 43 -17.29 0.24 23.38
C TYR A 43 -17.33 0.42 21.85
N PHE A 44 -17.14 1.64 21.34
CA PHE A 44 -17.13 1.95 19.91
C PHE A 44 -15.73 1.85 19.28
N CYS A 45 -14.72 1.46 20.06
CA CYS A 45 -13.39 1.23 19.52
C CYS A 45 -13.21 -0.22 19.08
N SER A 46 -12.65 -0.37 17.89
CA SER A 46 -12.25 -1.66 17.36
C SER A 46 -10.84 -1.58 16.81
N SER A 47 -10.11 -2.68 16.89
CA SER A 47 -8.85 -2.84 16.19
C SER A 47 -8.91 -4.02 15.25
N TYR A 48 -8.17 -3.91 14.16
CA TYR A 48 -8.05 -4.97 13.17
C TYR A 48 -6.69 -4.89 12.50
N TYR A 49 -6.29 -6.00 11.90
CA TYR A 49 -5.08 -6.12 11.13
C TYR A 49 -5.41 -6.16 9.65
N THR A 50 -4.60 -5.48 8.85
CA THR A 50 -4.70 -5.49 7.39
C THR A 50 -3.41 -5.99 6.77
N LYS A 51 -3.51 -6.81 5.71
CA LYS A 51 -2.40 -7.17 4.84
C LYS A 51 -2.84 -7.26 3.38
N PHE A 52 -1.89 -7.22 2.45
CA PHE A 52 -2.15 -7.43 1.03
C PHE A 52 -1.55 -8.76 0.59
N ASP A 53 -2.36 -9.65 0.05
CA ASP A 53 -1.88 -10.96 -0.39
C ASP A 53 -2.82 -11.59 -1.43
N GLY A 54 -2.25 -12.33 -2.37
CA GLY A 54 -2.96 -13.01 -3.44
C GLY A 54 -3.53 -12.07 -4.51
N ASP A 55 -3.10 -12.31 -5.74
CA ASP A 55 -3.64 -11.65 -6.92
C ASP A 55 -5.08 -12.10 -7.22
N THR A 56 -5.84 -11.22 -7.86
CA THR A 56 -7.16 -11.51 -8.43
C THR A 56 -7.42 -10.64 -9.66
N LEU A 57 -8.37 -11.06 -10.48
CA LEU A 57 -8.91 -10.29 -11.59
C LEU A 57 -10.33 -9.86 -11.24
N VAL A 58 -10.61 -8.56 -11.32
CA VAL A 58 -11.95 -7.99 -11.13
C VAL A 58 -12.25 -7.14 -12.35
N ASP A 59 -13.30 -7.47 -13.10
CA ASP A 59 -13.71 -6.76 -14.33
C ASP A 59 -12.55 -6.59 -15.35
N GLY A 60 -11.65 -7.57 -15.42
CA GLY A 60 -10.51 -7.55 -16.34
C GLY A 60 -9.28 -6.78 -15.84
N ILE A 61 -9.35 -6.14 -14.66
CA ILE A 61 -8.24 -5.41 -14.05
C ILE A 61 -7.60 -6.29 -12.95
N ARG A 62 -6.27 -6.30 -12.88
CA ARG A 62 -5.51 -7.05 -11.87
C ARG A 62 -5.42 -6.25 -10.57
N TYR A 63 -5.71 -6.91 -9.47
CA TYR A 63 -5.58 -6.40 -8.11
C TYR A 63 -4.90 -7.41 -7.21
N MET A 64 -4.36 -6.95 -6.08
CA MET A 64 -4.15 -7.78 -4.90
C MET A 64 -5.37 -7.72 -3.99
N LYS A 65 -5.62 -8.77 -3.20
CA LYS A 65 -6.68 -8.74 -2.18
C LYS A 65 -6.20 -7.97 -0.96
N ALA A 66 -7.03 -7.05 -0.49
CA ALA A 66 -6.93 -6.45 0.84
C ALA A 66 -7.62 -7.36 1.85
N LEU A 67 -6.83 -7.90 2.77
CA LEU A 67 -7.28 -8.87 3.75
C LEU A 67 -7.33 -8.23 5.13
N ARG A 68 -8.41 -8.50 5.87
CA ARG A 68 -8.64 -8.04 7.23
C ARG A 68 -8.74 -9.20 8.21
N SER A 69 -8.19 -9.02 9.41
CA SER A 69 -8.41 -9.88 10.57
C SER A 69 -8.76 -9.06 11.80
N ASP A 70 -9.94 -9.28 12.36
CA ASP A 70 -10.35 -8.77 13.67
C ASP A 70 -9.92 -9.69 14.82
N ASP A 71 -9.35 -10.86 14.51
CA ASP A 71 -8.79 -11.79 15.48
C ASP A 71 -7.37 -11.37 15.90
N GLN A 72 -7.13 -11.31 17.21
CA GLN A 72 -5.84 -10.97 17.80
C GLN A 72 -4.73 -11.95 17.40
N GLN A 73 -5.07 -13.21 17.14
CA GLN A 73 -4.11 -14.23 16.72
C GLN A 73 -3.92 -14.29 15.20
N MET A 74 -4.64 -13.45 14.43
CA MET A 74 -4.59 -13.39 12.97
C MET A 74 -4.81 -14.74 12.27
N LYS A 75 -5.65 -15.60 12.86
CA LYS A 75 -5.94 -16.95 12.33
C LYS A 75 -6.98 -16.94 11.23
N LYS A 76 -7.83 -15.90 11.17
CA LYS A 76 -8.92 -15.78 10.21
C LYS A 76 -8.77 -14.48 9.42
N TRP A 77 -8.74 -14.60 8.10
CA TRP A 77 -8.64 -13.47 7.19
C TRP A 77 -9.85 -13.44 6.28
N ILE A 78 -10.48 -12.28 6.17
CA ILE A 78 -11.55 -12.00 5.22
C ILE A 78 -11.04 -11.03 4.15
N ILE A 79 -11.61 -11.11 2.95
CA ILE A 79 -11.35 -10.11 1.91
C ILE A 79 -12.23 -8.90 2.23
N GLU A 80 -11.60 -7.75 2.49
CA GLU A 80 -12.26 -6.46 2.71
C GLU A 80 -12.37 -5.66 1.40
N GLY A 81 -11.42 -5.87 0.49
CA GLY A 81 -11.43 -5.24 -0.81
C GLY A 81 -10.30 -5.68 -1.72
N PHE A 82 -10.06 -4.88 -2.75
CA PHE A 82 -9.07 -5.09 -3.79
C PHE A 82 -8.23 -3.83 -3.92
N ILE A 83 -6.93 -4.00 -4.11
CA ILE A 83 -6.00 -2.88 -4.17
C ILE A 83 -4.99 -3.07 -5.30
N ARG A 84 -4.68 -2.01 -6.02
CA ARG A 84 -3.71 -2.01 -7.12
C ARG A 84 -2.84 -0.76 -7.07
N GLU A 85 -1.63 -0.88 -7.58
CA GLU A 85 -0.68 0.22 -7.72
C GLU A 85 -0.27 0.31 -9.19
N GLU A 86 -0.33 1.52 -9.75
CA GLU A 86 0.08 1.79 -11.12
C GLU A 86 1.56 2.19 -11.19
N THR A 87 2.12 2.13 -12.40
CA THR A 87 3.51 2.56 -12.68
C THR A 87 3.77 4.04 -12.36
N ASN A 88 2.72 4.88 -12.36
CA ASN A 88 2.77 6.29 -11.95
C ASN A 88 2.72 6.49 -10.43
N LYS A 89 2.76 5.41 -9.63
CA LYS A 89 2.66 5.41 -8.15
C LYS A 89 1.32 5.90 -7.61
N LYS A 90 0.24 5.78 -8.38
CA LYS A 90 -1.12 5.91 -7.85
C LYS A 90 -1.58 4.58 -7.30
N VAL A 91 -2.22 4.62 -6.14
CA VAL A 91 -2.79 3.46 -5.45
C VAL A 91 -4.30 3.59 -5.47
N PHE A 92 -4.97 2.57 -6.00
CA PHE A 92 -6.42 2.50 -6.07
C PHE A 92 -6.93 1.40 -5.17
N TYR A 93 -8.03 1.68 -4.47
CA TYR A 93 -8.72 0.73 -3.61
C TYR A 93 -10.16 0.56 -4.09
N ARG A 94 -10.63 -0.67 -4.14
CA ARG A 94 -12.02 -1.02 -4.42
C ARG A 94 -12.55 -1.84 -3.26
N ASP A 95 -13.55 -1.33 -2.56
CA ASP A 95 -14.26 -2.12 -1.55
C ASP A 95 -14.86 -3.39 -2.19
N ILE A 96 -14.92 -4.50 -1.45
CA ILE A 96 -15.41 -5.77 -1.98
C ILE A 96 -16.85 -5.69 -2.53
N THR A 97 -17.66 -4.76 -2.01
CA THR A 97 -19.04 -4.51 -2.43
C THR A 97 -19.17 -3.41 -3.48
N ALA A 98 -18.12 -2.63 -3.73
CA ALA A 98 -18.15 -1.52 -4.66
C ALA A 98 -18.01 -1.95 -6.11
N LYS A 99 -18.69 -1.23 -7.01
CA LYS A 99 -18.53 -1.38 -8.46
C LYS A 99 -17.33 -0.61 -9.02
N GLU A 100 -16.92 0.44 -8.32
CA GLU A 100 -15.85 1.34 -8.74
C GLU A 100 -14.76 1.37 -7.69
N GLU A 101 -13.54 1.64 -8.13
CA GLU A 101 -12.41 1.91 -7.25
C GLU A 101 -12.29 3.41 -6.96
N CYS A 102 -11.64 3.76 -5.86
CA CYS A 102 -11.25 5.11 -5.52
C CYS A 102 -9.73 5.26 -5.51
N LEU A 103 -9.25 6.46 -5.82
CA LEU A 103 -7.85 6.83 -5.60
C LEU A 103 -7.61 6.93 -4.09
N LEU A 104 -6.74 6.07 -3.57
CA LEU A 104 -6.35 6.06 -2.16
C LEU A 104 -5.12 6.94 -1.92
N TYR A 105 -4.11 6.82 -2.79
CA TYR A 105 -2.89 7.63 -2.72
C TYR A 105 -2.39 8.01 -4.12
N ASP A 106 -1.83 9.23 -4.22
CA ASP A 106 -1.03 9.67 -5.35
C ASP A 106 0.34 10.16 -4.84
N PHE A 107 1.35 9.29 -4.90
CA PHE A 107 2.70 9.63 -4.42
C PHE A 107 3.44 10.60 -5.35
N GLY A 108 2.87 10.96 -6.50
CA GLY A 108 3.39 11.98 -7.41
C GLY A 108 2.82 13.38 -7.15
N CYS A 109 1.81 13.51 -6.30
CA CYS A 109 1.11 14.76 -6.02
C CYS A 109 2.04 15.81 -5.38
N LYS A 110 1.93 17.05 -5.86
CA LYS A 110 2.69 18.22 -5.41
C LYS A 110 1.77 19.29 -4.87
N ALA A 111 2.33 20.19 -4.07
CA ALA A 111 1.59 21.34 -3.57
C ALA A 111 1.07 22.20 -4.73
N GLY A 112 -0.24 22.43 -4.78
CA GLY A 112 -0.93 23.16 -5.85
C GLY A 112 -1.60 22.29 -6.90
N ASP A 113 -1.37 20.96 -6.89
CA ASP A 113 -2.12 20.04 -7.75
C ASP A 113 -3.58 19.93 -7.29
N THR A 114 -4.49 19.77 -8.26
CA THR A 114 -5.90 19.46 -8.01
C THR A 114 -6.13 17.95 -8.03
N LEU A 115 -6.93 17.46 -7.08
CA LEU A 115 -7.39 16.07 -6.96
C LEU A 115 -8.68 15.83 -7.73
#